data_AF-A0A536VQB8-F1
#
_entry.id   AF-A0A536VQB8-F1
#
_cell.length_a   1.000
_cell.length_b   1.000
_cell.length_c   1.000
_cell.angle_alpha   90.00
_cell.angle_beta   90.00
_cell.angle_gamma   90.00
#
_symmetry.space_group_name_H-M   'P 1'
#
loop_
_entity.id
_entity.type
_entity.pdbx_description
1 polymer ?
#
loop_
_entity_poly.entity_id
_entity_poly.type
_entity_poly.pdbx_seq_one_letter_code
_entity_poly.pdbx_strand_id
1 'polypeptide(L)'
;MKWRPTLRNALLAGVVALSVIPIASATSFIGTGYSAVGSDPVSVTAPDVSTGAGSFVGTWNGLPITFWCFELTQYFYFGVEYTDYTESPASNPDLARLFEEVGGAAGATSTLVKSVAFQLAIWEIRYETTTLPNYNLTPGISASGNFYATSANAAAVAQANTWLQNLPLTSSYSVSFLHSGNEQDFVYGTRPPLRQNLPEPSPLPLLGLGVAAMMFSIRRRASVSRLDQLPHASISTIRALR
;
A
#
# COMPACT_ATOMS: atom_id res chain seq x y z
N MET A 1 36.83 48.93 -46.78
CA MET A 1 36.46 47.57 -46.36
C MET A 1 36.20 47.61 -44.85
N LYS A 2 34.95 47.44 -44.44
CA LYS A 2 34.42 47.53 -43.06
C LYS A 2 34.80 46.29 -42.27
N TRP A 3 35.11 46.37 -40.98
CA TRP A 3 34.68 45.40 -39.94
C TRP A 3 34.76 46.05 -38.54
N ARG A 4 33.62 46.21 -37.87
CA ARG A 4 33.48 46.49 -36.43
C ARG A 4 32.96 45.22 -35.76
N PRO A 5 33.51 44.74 -34.64
CA PRO A 5 32.87 43.69 -33.86
C PRO A 5 31.99 44.32 -32.77
N THR A 6 30.68 44.09 -32.87
CA THR A 6 29.73 44.29 -31.76
C THR A 6 29.65 43.00 -30.96
N LEU A 7 30.12 43.04 -29.72
CA LEU A 7 29.87 42.03 -28.69
C LEU A 7 28.93 42.63 -27.64
N ARG A 8 28.23 41.73 -26.93
CA ARG A 8 27.53 41.90 -25.64
C ARG A 8 26.02 42.13 -25.74
N ASN A 9 25.26 41.04 -25.66
CA ASN A 9 24.56 40.65 -24.43
C ASN A 9 23.57 39.52 -24.72
N ALA A 10 23.96 38.27 -24.44
CA ALA A 10 23.03 37.17 -24.24
C ALA A 10 22.99 36.89 -22.74
N LEU A 11 21.91 37.32 -22.08
CA LEU A 11 21.58 36.96 -20.71
C LEU A 11 21.07 35.51 -20.73
N LEU A 12 21.90 34.59 -20.26
CA LEU A 12 21.52 33.22 -19.93
C LEU A 12 20.81 33.23 -18.57
N ALA A 13 19.49 33.03 -18.58
CA ALA A 13 18.73 32.69 -17.39
C ALA A 13 18.92 31.20 -17.10
N GLY A 14 19.79 30.88 -16.14
CA GLY A 14 19.98 29.51 -15.65
C GLY A 14 18.83 29.11 -14.73
N VAL A 15 18.00 28.17 -15.17
CA VAL A 15 17.03 27.47 -14.31
C VAL A 15 17.80 26.41 -13.52
N VAL A 16 17.96 26.62 -12.21
CA VAL A 16 18.48 25.60 -11.29
C VAL A 16 17.35 24.61 -11.02
N ALA A 17 17.36 23.47 -11.72
CA ALA A 17 16.52 22.34 -11.38
C ALA A 17 17.10 21.66 -10.14
N LEU A 18 16.49 21.87 -8.97
CA LEU A 18 16.74 21.01 -7.80
C LEU A 18 16.16 19.62 -8.10
N SER A 19 17.03 18.68 -8.51
CA SER A 19 16.70 17.27 -8.53
C SER A 19 16.60 16.77 -7.09
N VAL A 20 15.38 16.55 -6.61
CA VAL A 20 15.13 15.76 -5.40
C VAL A 20 15.51 14.33 -5.75
N ILE A 21 16.66 13.87 -5.25
CA ILE A 21 17.03 12.45 -5.33
C ILE A 21 16.17 11.73 -4.29
N PRO A 22 15.27 10.81 -4.67
CA PRO A 22 14.56 10.01 -3.69
C PRO A 22 15.57 9.14 -2.94
N ILE A 23 15.66 9.31 -1.63
CA ILE A 23 16.37 8.37 -0.76
C ILE A 23 15.54 7.09 -0.76
N ALA A 24 16.03 6.03 -1.39
CA ALA A 24 15.44 4.71 -1.23
C ALA A 24 15.65 4.29 0.24
N SER A 25 14.57 4.25 1.02
CA SER A 25 14.62 3.59 2.32
C SER A 25 14.72 2.08 2.07
N ALA A 26 15.66 1.41 2.73
CA ALA A 26 15.63 -0.05 2.79
C ALA A 26 14.29 -0.47 3.43
N THR A 27 13.65 -1.47 2.86
CA THR A 27 12.48 -2.09 3.48
C THR A 27 12.94 -2.91 4.68
N SER A 28 12.23 -2.81 5.80
CA SER A 28 12.58 -3.58 7.01
C SER A 28 11.40 -4.35 7.55
N PHE A 29 11.65 -5.60 7.91
CA PHE A 29 10.71 -6.51 8.54
C PHE A 29 11.28 -6.98 9.88
N ILE A 30 10.49 -6.87 10.95
CA ILE A 30 10.85 -7.37 12.27
C ILE A 30 9.64 -8.09 12.86
N GLY A 31 9.74 -9.41 13.03
CA GLY A 31 8.80 -10.19 13.84
C GLY A 31 9.18 -10.08 15.31
N THR A 32 8.22 -9.80 16.20
CA THR A 32 8.50 -9.60 17.64
C THR A 32 8.00 -10.73 18.54
N GLY A 33 7.12 -11.57 18.02
CA GLY A 33 6.60 -12.74 18.73
C GLY A 33 5.27 -13.21 18.15
N TYR A 34 4.70 -14.23 18.78
CA TYR A 34 3.28 -14.53 18.61
C TYR A 34 2.42 -13.37 19.11
N SER A 35 1.24 -13.21 18.53
CA SER A 35 0.26 -12.26 19.06
C SER A 35 -0.17 -12.65 20.47
N ALA A 36 -0.90 -11.75 21.15
CA ALA A 36 -1.35 -11.96 22.52
C ALA A 36 -2.20 -13.23 22.74
N VAL A 37 -2.77 -13.81 21.68
CA VAL A 37 -3.52 -15.09 21.78
C VAL A 37 -2.64 -16.33 21.77
N GLY A 38 -1.35 -16.21 21.45
CA GLY A 38 -0.38 -17.31 21.50
C GLY A 38 -0.40 -18.22 20.26
N SER A 39 0.08 -19.46 20.45
CA SER A 39 0.15 -20.51 19.44
C SER A 39 -0.15 -21.89 20.03
N ASP A 40 -0.55 -22.82 19.16
CA ASP A 40 -0.70 -24.24 19.48
C ASP A 40 0.24 -25.09 18.62
N PRO A 41 0.79 -26.19 19.15
CA PRO A 41 1.52 -27.16 18.34
C PRO A 41 0.59 -27.88 17.37
N VAL A 42 1.02 -28.00 16.11
CA VAL A 42 0.31 -28.73 15.07
C VAL A 42 1.27 -29.57 14.23
N SER A 43 0.75 -30.64 13.65
CA SER A 43 1.43 -31.53 12.70
C SER A 43 0.61 -31.65 11.43
N VAL A 44 1.24 -31.57 10.26
CA VAL A 44 0.60 -31.59 8.93
C VAL A 44 1.38 -32.51 7.97
N THR A 45 0.86 -32.84 6.79
CA THR A 45 1.40 -33.93 5.94
C THR A 45 2.12 -33.56 4.66
N ALA A 46 2.07 -32.31 4.21
CA ALA A 46 2.67 -31.88 2.95
C ALA A 46 3.16 -30.44 3.01
N PRO A 47 4.38 -30.17 3.54
CA PRO A 47 5.36 -31.13 4.04
C PRO A 47 4.99 -31.75 5.40
N ASP A 48 5.54 -32.92 5.71
CA ASP A 48 5.39 -33.55 7.03
C ASP A 48 6.24 -32.82 8.06
N VAL A 49 5.61 -31.91 8.81
CA VAL A 49 6.27 -31.06 9.79
C VAL A 49 5.41 -30.89 11.04
N SER A 50 6.07 -30.71 12.18
CA SER A 50 5.43 -30.30 13.44
C SER A 50 5.95 -28.93 13.86
N THR A 51 5.07 -27.95 14.00
CA THR A 51 5.42 -26.56 14.28
C THR A 51 4.34 -25.86 15.12
N GLY A 52 4.63 -24.67 15.64
CA GLY A 52 3.64 -23.84 16.31
C GLY A 52 2.82 -23.05 15.29
N ALA A 53 1.49 -23.19 15.34
CA ALA A 53 0.56 -22.43 14.51
C ALA A 53 -0.08 -21.27 15.29
N GLY A 54 -0.19 -20.12 14.64
CA GLY A 54 -0.81 -18.92 15.19
C GLY A 54 -0.34 -17.67 14.47
N SER A 55 -0.94 -16.54 14.78
CA SER A 55 -0.53 -15.24 14.27
C SER A 55 0.68 -14.68 15.00
N PHE A 56 1.45 -13.89 14.26
CA PHE A 56 2.58 -13.13 14.76
C PHE A 56 2.28 -11.63 14.75
N VAL A 57 3.07 -10.88 15.51
CA VAL A 57 3.06 -9.42 15.52
C VAL A 57 4.45 -8.88 15.29
N GLY A 58 4.54 -7.76 14.58
CA GLY A 58 5.81 -7.16 14.21
C GLY A 58 5.64 -5.85 13.47
N THR A 59 6.69 -5.42 12.77
CA THR A 59 6.66 -4.21 11.95
C THR A 59 7.13 -4.48 10.52
N TRP A 60 6.45 -3.86 9.56
CA TRP A 60 6.85 -3.74 8.17
C TRP A 60 7.06 -2.27 7.85
N ASN A 61 8.28 -1.88 7.48
CA ASN A 61 8.69 -0.49 7.24
C ASN A 61 8.32 0.44 8.41
N GLY A 62 8.49 -0.06 9.64
CA GLY A 62 8.15 0.64 10.88
C GLY A 62 6.65 0.69 11.21
N LEU A 63 5.76 0.15 10.36
CA LEU A 63 4.32 0.08 10.62
C LEU A 63 3.96 -1.26 11.28
N PRO A 64 3.11 -1.27 12.33
CA PRO A 64 2.71 -2.50 12.98
C PRO A 64 1.86 -3.37 12.05
N ILE A 65 2.17 -4.67 12.03
CA ILE A 65 1.42 -5.67 11.26
C ILE A 65 1.16 -6.92 12.10
N THR A 66 0.01 -7.55 11.84
CA THR A 66 -0.28 -8.93 12.25
C THR A 66 -0.14 -9.81 11.02
N PHE A 67 0.69 -10.84 11.10
CA PHE A 67 1.06 -11.67 9.95
C PHE A 67 1.07 -13.16 10.30
N TRP A 68 1.13 -14.00 9.28
CA TRP A 68 1.09 -15.47 9.38
C TRP A 68 2.12 -16.09 8.45
N CYS A 69 2.64 -17.26 8.82
CA CYS A 69 3.52 -18.05 7.96
C CYS A 69 2.78 -18.43 6.69
N PHE A 70 3.36 -18.16 5.52
CA PHE A 70 2.79 -18.63 4.27
C PHE A 70 3.24 -20.05 3.92
N GLU A 71 4.41 -20.44 4.39
CA GLU A 71 5.02 -21.73 4.09
C GLU A 71 5.58 -22.41 5.35
N LEU A 72 6.05 -23.64 5.18
CA LEU A 72 6.50 -24.56 6.22
C LEU A 72 7.96 -25.03 6.03
N THR A 73 8.62 -24.61 4.96
CA THR A 73 9.95 -25.12 4.54
C THR A 73 11.13 -24.26 4.98
N GLN A 74 10.88 -23.00 5.34
CA GLN A 74 11.88 -22.06 5.81
C GLN A 74 11.50 -21.54 7.20
N TYR A 75 12.47 -20.90 7.87
CA TYR A 75 12.34 -20.44 9.25
C TYR A 75 12.65 -18.94 9.33
N PHE A 76 12.32 -18.33 10.46
CA PHE A 76 12.74 -16.99 10.84
C PHE A 76 12.91 -16.92 12.36
N TYR A 77 13.52 -15.85 12.85
CA TYR A 77 13.71 -15.62 14.28
C TYR A 77 13.08 -14.30 14.72
N PHE A 78 12.43 -14.30 15.88
CA PHE A 78 11.92 -13.08 16.49
C PHE A 78 13.05 -12.15 16.94
N GLY A 79 12.80 -10.85 16.88
CA GLY A 79 13.74 -9.81 17.30
C GLY A 79 14.87 -9.55 16.30
N VAL A 80 14.89 -10.24 15.16
CA VAL A 80 15.82 -10.01 14.06
C VAL A 80 15.19 -9.06 13.04
N GLU A 81 15.97 -8.08 12.59
CA GLU A 81 15.60 -7.19 11.47
C GLU A 81 16.07 -7.80 10.15
N TYR A 82 15.11 -7.99 9.26
CA TYR A 82 15.31 -8.49 7.90
C TYR A 82 15.15 -7.36 6.90
N THR A 83 16.09 -7.25 5.97
CA THR A 83 16.12 -6.17 4.95
C THR A 83 16.02 -6.69 3.52
N ASP A 84 15.82 -8.00 3.35
CA ASP A 84 15.78 -8.70 2.08
C ASP A 84 14.35 -9.12 1.65
N TYR A 85 13.35 -8.80 2.47
CA TYR A 85 11.95 -9.05 2.12
C TYR A 85 11.47 -8.11 1.01
N THR A 86 10.72 -8.68 0.08
CA THR A 86 9.99 -7.98 -0.96
C THR A 86 8.49 -8.18 -0.79
N GLU A 87 7.71 -7.11 -0.94
CA GLU A 87 6.26 -7.17 -0.85
C GLU A 87 5.63 -7.26 -2.25
N SER A 88 4.67 -8.16 -2.40
CA SER A 88 3.85 -8.28 -3.60
C SER A 88 2.41 -8.67 -3.24
N PRO A 89 1.42 -8.48 -4.13
CA PRO A 89 0.09 -9.02 -3.92
C PRO A 89 0.12 -10.56 -3.90
N ALA A 90 -0.62 -11.17 -2.97
CA ALA A 90 -0.77 -12.62 -2.96
C ALA A 90 -1.47 -13.11 -4.24
N SER A 91 -0.93 -14.15 -4.86
CA SER A 91 -1.40 -14.64 -6.18
C SER A 91 -2.69 -15.45 -6.10
N ASN A 92 -2.93 -16.14 -4.98
CA ASN A 92 -4.14 -16.94 -4.80
C ASN A 92 -5.28 -16.05 -4.21
N PRO A 93 -6.38 -15.82 -4.96
CA PRO A 93 -7.49 -14.98 -4.48
C PRO A 93 -8.22 -15.55 -3.27
N ASP A 94 -8.12 -16.86 -3.00
CA ASP A 94 -8.76 -17.49 -1.85
C ASP A 94 -8.19 -17.00 -0.52
N LEU A 95 -6.94 -16.52 -0.49
CA LEU A 95 -6.39 -15.86 0.70
C LEU A 95 -7.19 -14.58 1.03
N ALA A 96 -7.46 -13.74 0.03
CA ALA A 96 -8.25 -12.53 0.23
C ALA A 96 -9.69 -12.88 0.66
N ARG A 97 -10.28 -13.92 0.10
CA ARG A 97 -11.61 -14.42 0.51
C ARG A 97 -11.61 -14.96 1.93
N LEU A 98 -10.54 -15.65 2.35
CA LEU A 98 -10.37 -16.12 3.72
C LEU A 98 -10.29 -14.94 4.69
N PHE A 99 -9.53 -13.88 4.36
CA PHE A 99 -9.52 -12.65 5.16
C PHE A 99 -10.91 -12.00 5.23
N GLU A 100 -11.70 -12.01 4.15
CA GLU A 100 -13.08 -11.50 4.17
C GLU A 100 -13.99 -12.35 5.08
N GLU A 101 -13.99 -13.67 4.91
CA GLU A 101 -14.80 -14.63 5.67
C GLU A 101 -14.55 -14.51 7.18
N VAL A 102 -13.29 -14.34 7.57
CA VAL A 102 -12.90 -14.31 8.98
C VAL A 102 -13.12 -12.93 9.60
N GLY A 103 -13.35 -11.89 8.80
CA GLY A 103 -13.45 -10.51 9.29
C GLY A 103 -12.09 -9.87 9.54
N GLY A 104 -11.08 -10.24 8.74
CA GLY A 104 -9.73 -9.70 8.77
C GLY A 104 -8.87 -10.21 9.92
N ALA A 105 -7.72 -9.56 10.12
CA ALA A 105 -6.78 -9.91 11.18
C ALA A 105 -7.42 -9.87 12.58
N ALA A 106 -8.33 -8.92 12.84
CA ALA A 106 -9.04 -8.82 14.11
C ALA A 106 -9.93 -10.04 14.39
N GLY A 107 -10.66 -10.51 13.38
CA GLY A 107 -11.46 -11.73 13.51
C GLY A 107 -10.60 -12.98 13.70
N ALA A 108 -9.51 -13.09 12.93
CA ALA A 108 -8.58 -14.21 12.98
C ALA A 108 -7.88 -14.32 14.34
N THR A 109 -7.57 -13.18 14.97
CA THR A 109 -6.84 -13.13 16.24
C THR A 109 -7.72 -12.96 17.48
N SER A 110 -9.04 -13.11 17.34
CA SER A 110 -9.96 -12.92 18.48
C SER A 110 -9.86 -14.01 19.55
N THR A 111 -9.37 -15.21 19.20
CA THR A 111 -9.07 -16.30 20.16
C THR A 111 -7.89 -17.13 19.64
N LEU A 112 -7.25 -17.92 20.52
CA LEU A 112 -6.20 -18.87 20.13
C LEU A 112 -6.70 -19.85 19.06
N VAL A 113 -7.87 -20.46 19.27
CA VAL A 113 -8.49 -21.40 18.33
C VAL A 113 -8.65 -20.80 16.94
N LYS A 114 -9.12 -19.54 16.86
CA LYS A 114 -9.28 -18.84 15.57
C LYS A 114 -7.94 -18.50 14.92
N SER A 115 -6.93 -18.15 15.71
CA SER A 115 -5.60 -17.80 15.21
C SER A 115 -4.90 -19.02 14.61
N VAL A 116 -4.99 -20.16 15.30
CA VAL A 116 -4.51 -21.47 14.84
C VAL A 116 -5.30 -21.93 13.61
N ALA A 117 -6.63 -21.83 13.64
CA ALA A 117 -7.49 -22.16 12.50
C ALA A 117 -7.12 -21.35 11.26
N PHE A 118 -6.81 -20.07 11.42
CA PHE A 118 -6.45 -19.20 10.32
C PHE A 118 -5.10 -19.60 9.71
N GLN A 119 -4.12 -19.92 10.56
CA GLN A 119 -2.82 -20.42 10.11
C GLN A 119 -2.95 -21.75 9.34
N LEU A 120 -3.77 -22.68 9.83
CA LEU A 120 -4.04 -23.94 9.14
C LEU A 120 -4.74 -23.72 7.79
N ALA A 121 -5.70 -22.80 7.72
CA ALA A 121 -6.40 -22.47 6.48
C ALA A 121 -5.48 -21.82 5.43
N ILE A 122 -4.51 -21.00 5.86
CA ILE A 122 -3.49 -20.46 4.95
C ILE A 122 -2.65 -21.59 4.35
N TRP A 123 -2.19 -22.54 5.17
CA TRP A 123 -1.39 -23.66 4.68
C TRP A 123 -2.19 -24.62 3.79
N GLU A 124 -3.46 -24.86 4.10
CA GLU A 124 -4.37 -25.59 3.20
C GLU A 124 -4.41 -24.91 1.83
N ILE A 125 -4.70 -23.60 1.76
CA ILE A 125 -4.74 -22.86 0.48
C ILE A 125 -3.40 -22.88 -0.25
N ARG A 126 -2.28 -22.93 0.49
CA ARG A 126 -0.92 -22.95 -0.07
C ARG A 126 -0.51 -24.30 -0.66
N TYR A 127 -0.79 -25.37 0.07
CA TYR A 127 -0.25 -26.70 -0.18
C TYR A 127 -1.27 -27.67 -0.78
N GLU A 128 -2.55 -27.31 -0.79
CA GLU A 128 -3.54 -28.09 -1.50
C GLU A 128 -3.31 -28.00 -3.01
N THR A 129 -3.28 -29.16 -3.66
CA THR A 129 -2.92 -29.31 -5.09
C THR A 129 -4.01 -30.01 -5.90
N THR A 130 -5.06 -30.50 -5.24
CA THR A 130 -6.23 -31.05 -5.91
C THR A 130 -7.06 -29.95 -6.59
N THR A 131 -7.68 -30.29 -7.71
CA THR A 131 -8.45 -29.34 -8.52
C THR A 131 -9.74 -28.89 -7.78
N LEU A 132 -9.80 -27.61 -7.40
CA LEU A 132 -10.93 -26.73 -7.02
C LEU A 132 -12.25 -27.35 -6.50
N PRO A 133 -12.75 -26.87 -5.34
CA PRO A 133 -12.06 -26.63 -4.07
C PRO A 133 -12.57 -27.64 -3.02
N ASN A 134 -11.84 -28.72 -2.82
CA ASN A 134 -12.10 -29.69 -1.75
C ASN A 134 -11.14 -29.43 -0.58
N TYR A 135 -11.05 -28.18 -0.12
CA TYR A 135 -10.25 -27.84 1.05
C TYR A 135 -10.75 -28.62 2.27
N ASN A 136 -9.88 -29.42 2.87
CA ASN A 136 -10.25 -30.25 4.00
C ASN A 136 -9.04 -30.72 4.80
N LEU A 137 -8.88 -30.15 5.98
CA LEU A 137 -7.82 -30.47 6.93
C LEU A 137 -8.02 -31.81 7.67
N THR A 138 -9.10 -32.56 7.41
CA THR A 138 -9.43 -33.80 8.12
C THR A 138 -8.83 -35.01 7.41
N PRO A 139 -8.04 -35.86 8.09
CA PRO A 139 -7.46 -37.06 7.49
C PRO A 139 -8.50 -38.13 7.12
N GLY A 140 -8.23 -38.91 6.08
CA GLY A 140 -8.93 -40.17 5.80
C GLY A 140 -10.34 -40.06 5.23
N ILE A 141 -10.77 -38.86 4.81
CA ILE A 141 -11.98 -38.68 4.02
C ILE A 141 -11.57 -38.78 2.55
N SER A 142 -12.33 -39.46 1.68
CA SER A 142 -11.97 -39.68 0.26
C SER A 142 -11.88 -38.40 -0.61
N ALA A 143 -11.91 -37.22 0.03
CA ALA A 143 -11.72 -35.89 -0.54
C ALA A 143 -10.72 -35.03 0.28
N SER A 144 -10.03 -35.59 1.27
CA SER A 144 -8.84 -34.95 1.86
C SER A 144 -7.85 -34.80 0.72
N GLY A 145 -7.56 -33.57 0.33
CA GLY A 145 -6.54 -33.34 -0.68
C GLY A 145 -5.15 -33.71 -0.15
N ASN A 146 -4.12 -33.14 -0.74
CA ASN A 146 -2.75 -33.52 -0.39
C ASN A 146 -2.28 -32.91 0.94
N PHE A 147 -2.99 -31.92 1.49
CA PHE A 147 -2.68 -31.29 2.76
C PHE A 147 -3.76 -31.59 3.83
N TYR A 148 -3.34 -31.99 5.03
CA TYR A 148 -4.23 -32.12 6.19
C TYR A 148 -3.45 -32.08 7.51
N ALA A 149 -4.16 -31.87 8.62
CA ALA A 149 -3.58 -31.91 9.95
C ALA A 149 -3.62 -33.35 10.53
N THR A 150 -2.47 -33.88 10.93
CA THR A 150 -2.34 -35.16 11.64
C THR A 150 -2.46 -35.02 13.15
N SER A 151 -2.14 -33.83 13.67
CA SER A 151 -2.30 -33.47 15.07
C SER A 151 -2.56 -31.97 15.17
N ALA A 152 -3.69 -31.57 15.75
CA ALA A 152 -4.02 -30.18 16.01
C ALA A 152 -5.21 -30.11 16.98
N ASN A 153 -5.48 -28.92 17.53
CA ASN A 153 -6.70 -28.66 18.26
C ASN A 153 -7.93 -28.92 17.35
N ALA A 154 -8.78 -29.88 17.72
CA ALA A 154 -9.94 -30.27 16.92
C ALA A 154 -10.91 -29.10 16.63
N ALA A 155 -11.05 -28.16 17.56
CA ALA A 155 -11.87 -26.98 17.35
C ALA A 155 -11.24 -26.03 16.31
N ALA A 156 -9.91 -25.93 16.27
CA ALA A 156 -9.21 -25.12 15.28
C ALA A 156 -9.34 -25.73 13.88
N VAL A 157 -9.18 -27.05 13.76
CA VAL A 157 -9.40 -27.78 12.49
C VAL A 157 -10.84 -27.60 12.01
N ALA A 158 -11.83 -27.78 12.88
CA ALA A 158 -13.23 -27.60 12.53
C ALA A 158 -13.55 -26.15 12.09
N GLN A 159 -12.98 -25.16 12.78
CA GLN A 159 -13.16 -23.75 12.43
C GLN A 159 -12.51 -23.40 11.09
N ALA A 160 -11.30 -23.91 10.83
CA ALA A 160 -10.60 -23.71 9.57
C ALA A 160 -11.40 -24.29 8.40
N ASN A 161 -11.87 -25.54 8.54
CA ASN A 161 -12.73 -26.18 7.54
C ASN A 161 -14.03 -25.41 7.32
N THR A 162 -14.62 -24.84 8.37
CA THR A 162 -15.82 -24.00 8.25
C THR A 162 -15.54 -22.78 7.36
N TRP A 163 -14.43 -22.07 7.57
CA TRP A 163 -14.09 -20.90 6.75
C TRP A 163 -13.75 -21.27 5.31
N LEU A 164 -12.97 -22.34 5.11
CA LEU A 164 -12.58 -22.83 3.80
C LEU A 164 -13.78 -23.28 2.95
N GLN A 165 -14.84 -23.81 3.58
CA GLN A 165 -16.07 -24.21 2.91
C GLN A 165 -17.03 -23.04 2.63
N ASN A 166 -16.85 -21.90 3.30
CA ASN A 166 -17.73 -20.74 3.20
C ASN A 166 -17.04 -19.51 2.60
N LEU A 167 -15.95 -19.70 1.86
CA LEU A 167 -15.24 -18.60 1.21
C LEU A 167 -16.20 -17.76 0.33
N PRO A 168 -16.29 -16.44 0.54
CA PRO A 168 -17.16 -15.59 -0.25
C PRO A 168 -16.68 -15.50 -1.70
N LEU A 169 -17.59 -15.18 -2.62
CA LEU A 169 -17.25 -15.02 -4.04
C LEU A 169 -16.27 -13.86 -4.29
N THR A 170 -16.37 -12.81 -3.48
CA THR A 170 -15.58 -11.58 -3.56
C THR A 170 -14.97 -11.24 -2.21
N SER A 171 -13.92 -10.41 -2.22
CA SER A 171 -13.26 -9.90 -1.02
C SER A 171 -12.99 -8.41 -1.17
N SER A 172 -13.15 -7.67 -0.07
CA SER A 172 -12.74 -6.28 0.07
C SER A 172 -11.33 -6.14 0.67
N TYR A 173 -10.70 -7.25 1.05
CA TYR A 173 -9.33 -7.27 1.56
C TYR A 173 -8.31 -7.36 0.43
N SER A 174 -7.17 -6.71 0.65
CA SER A 174 -5.94 -6.94 -0.10
C SER A 174 -4.99 -7.75 0.78
N VAL A 175 -4.42 -8.82 0.24
CA VAL A 175 -3.44 -9.64 0.94
C VAL A 175 -2.07 -9.37 0.35
N SER A 176 -1.17 -8.91 1.21
CA SER A 176 0.23 -8.72 0.90
C SER A 176 0.99 -10.01 1.21
N PHE A 177 1.90 -10.35 0.32
CA PHE A 177 2.85 -11.44 0.41
C PHE A 177 4.24 -10.87 0.60
N LEU A 178 4.88 -11.21 1.72
CA LEU A 178 6.24 -10.84 2.05
C LEU A 178 7.15 -12.02 1.74
N HIS A 179 8.00 -11.85 0.73
CA HIS A 179 8.89 -12.89 0.24
C HIS A 179 10.35 -12.63 0.56
N SER A 180 11.06 -13.64 1.07
CA SER A 180 12.53 -13.68 1.18
C SER A 180 13.07 -14.93 0.48
N GLY A 181 14.24 -14.81 -0.17
CA GLY A 181 14.92 -15.96 -0.77
C GLY A 181 15.60 -16.89 0.24
N ASN A 182 15.75 -16.45 1.50
CA ASN A 182 16.50 -17.18 2.54
C ASN A 182 15.66 -17.50 3.78
N GLU A 183 14.61 -16.72 4.03
CA GLU A 183 13.82 -16.74 5.26
C GLU A 183 12.37 -17.09 4.97
N GLN A 184 11.59 -17.42 6.01
CA GLN A 184 10.20 -17.83 5.87
C GLN A 184 9.32 -16.76 5.22
N ASP A 185 8.52 -17.14 4.22
CA ASP A 185 7.56 -16.21 3.63
C ASP A 185 6.33 -15.96 4.52
N PHE A 186 5.75 -14.76 4.42
CA PHE A 186 4.58 -14.37 5.22
C PHE A 186 3.45 -13.77 4.39
N VAL A 187 2.26 -13.82 4.96
CA VAL A 187 1.10 -13.06 4.47
C VAL A 187 0.51 -12.18 5.56
N TYR A 188 -0.01 -11.03 5.15
CA TYR A 188 -0.83 -10.19 6.01
C TYR A 188 -1.94 -9.52 5.19
N GLY A 189 -3.09 -9.33 5.83
CA GLY A 189 -4.27 -8.75 5.19
C GLY A 189 -4.46 -7.30 5.61
N THR A 190 -4.68 -6.43 4.65
CA THR A 190 -5.14 -5.06 4.90
C THR A 190 -6.51 -4.89 4.27
N ARG A 191 -7.37 -4.16 4.97
CA ARG A 191 -8.54 -3.57 4.31
C ARG A 191 -8.08 -2.22 3.78
N PRO A 192 -8.12 -1.97 2.47
CA PRO A 192 -7.90 -0.62 1.97
C PRO A 192 -8.85 0.30 2.73
N PRO A 193 -8.41 1.50 3.17
CA PRO A 193 -9.35 2.48 3.67
C PRO A 193 -10.44 2.62 2.61
N LEU A 194 -11.71 2.56 3.03
CA LEU A 194 -12.82 2.85 2.13
C LEU A 194 -12.41 4.10 1.38
N ARG A 195 -12.27 4.01 0.05
CA ARG A 195 -12.10 5.21 -0.75
C ARG A 195 -13.38 5.99 -0.54
N GLN A 196 -13.37 6.85 0.47
CA GLN A 196 -14.25 7.98 0.50
C GLN A 196 -13.87 8.68 -0.79
N ASN A 197 -14.70 8.51 -1.81
CA ASN A 197 -14.67 9.30 -3.03
C ASN A 197 -15.00 10.74 -2.60
N LEU A 198 -14.14 11.37 -1.81
CA LEU A 198 -14.04 12.82 -1.82
C LEU A 198 -13.61 13.10 -3.26
N PRO A 199 -14.38 13.90 -4.01
CA PRO A 199 -13.89 14.44 -5.25
C PRO A 199 -12.54 15.08 -4.91
N GLU A 200 -11.44 14.50 -5.42
CA GLU A 200 -10.16 15.19 -5.36
C GLU A 200 -10.43 16.59 -5.89
N PRO A 201 -10.09 17.66 -5.14
CA PRO A 201 -10.37 19.01 -5.59
C PRO A 201 -9.67 19.13 -6.93
N SER A 202 -10.46 19.12 -8.01
CA SER A 202 -9.89 19.14 -9.34
C SER A 202 -8.94 20.32 -9.41
N PRO A 203 -7.73 20.17 -9.98
CA PRO A 203 -6.79 21.28 -10.07
C PRO A 203 -7.35 22.42 -10.95
N LEU A 204 -8.44 22.17 -11.69
CA LEU A 204 -9.14 23.13 -12.55
C LEU A 204 -9.66 24.37 -11.80
N PRO A 205 -10.40 24.26 -10.68
CA PRO A 205 -10.77 25.40 -9.85
C PRO A 205 -9.56 26.21 -9.37
N LEU A 206 -8.48 25.57 -8.92
CA LEU A 206 -7.28 26.26 -8.45
C LEU A 206 -6.53 26.97 -9.59
N LEU A 207 -6.41 26.31 -10.74
CA LEU A 207 -5.83 26.89 -11.95
C LEU A 207 -6.69 28.06 -12.45
N GLY A 208 -8.02 27.90 -12.43
CA GLY A 208 -8.98 28.93 -12.82
C GLY A 208 -8.90 30.16 -11.91
N LEU A 209 -8.81 29.95 -10.58
CA LEU A 209 -8.61 31.03 -9.62
C LEU A 209 -7.25 31.73 -9.81
N GLY A 210 -6.18 30.97 -10.10
CA GLY A 210 -4.86 31.52 -10.40
C GLY A 210 -4.85 32.43 -11.63
N VAL A 211 -5.47 31.99 -12.73
CA VAL A 211 -5.60 32.78 -13.97
C VAL A 211 -6.49 34.01 -13.76
N ALA A 212 -7.60 33.88 -13.03
CA ALA A 212 -8.49 35.00 -12.72
C ALA A 212 -7.78 36.07 -11.88
N ALA A 213 -7.01 35.68 -10.85
CA ALA A 213 -6.22 36.60 -10.05
C ALA A 213 -5.15 37.34 -10.90
N MET A 214 -4.48 36.61 -11.80
CA MET A 214 -3.51 37.20 -12.72
C MET A 214 -4.16 38.23 -13.65
N MET A 215 -5.31 37.91 -14.27
CA MET A 215 -6.05 38.84 -15.14
C MET A 215 -6.54 40.09 -14.39
N PHE A 216 -6.97 39.94 -13.13
CA PHE A 216 -7.38 41.08 -12.30
C PHE A 216 -6.19 41.99 -11.93
N SER A 217 -5.02 41.41 -11.69
CA SER A 217 -3.80 42.15 -11.38
C SER A 217 -3.25 42.95 -12.57
N ILE A 218 -3.39 42.44 -13.79
CA ILE A 218 -3.01 43.14 -15.04
C ILE A 218 -3.94 44.34 -15.29
N ARG A 219 -5.25 44.17 -15.08
CA ARG A 219 -6.23 45.25 -15.28
C ARG A 219 -6.02 46.44 -14.35
N ARG A 220 -5.64 46.22 -13.10
CA ARG A 220 -5.35 47.31 -12.14
C ARG A 220 -4.15 48.16 -12.53
N ARG A 221 -3.17 47.61 -13.27
CA ARG A 221 -2.00 48.38 -13.72
C ARG A 221 -2.29 49.27 -14.93
N ALA A 222 -3.28 48.93 -15.76
CA ALA A 222 -3.65 49.71 -16.93
C ALA A 222 -4.49 50.97 -16.61
N SER A 223 -5.15 51.00 -15.46
CA SER A 223 -6.03 52.12 -15.07
C SER A 223 -5.31 53.28 -14.38
N VAL A 224 -4.04 53.11 -13.99
CA VAL A 224 -3.26 54.17 -13.29
C VAL A 224 -2.59 55.15 -14.26
N SER A 225 -2.58 54.88 -15.57
CA SER A 225 -1.83 55.68 -16.56
C SER A 225 -2.69 56.57 -17.47
N ARG A 226 -3.91 56.96 -17.07
CA ARG A 226 -4.77 57.83 -17.90
C ARG A 226 -5.48 58.92 -17.07
N LEU A 227 -4.70 59.80 -16.44
CA LEU A 227 -5.24 61.03 -15.85
C LEU A 227 -4.42 62.31 -16.17
N ASP A 228 -3.50 62.29 -17.14
CA ASP A 228 -2.60 63.44 -17.41
C ASP A 228 -2.74 64.09 -18.81
N GLN A 229 -3.89 63.97 -19.50
CA GLN A 229 -4.08 64.71 -20.75
C GLN A 229 -5.44 65.42 -20.81
N LEU A 230 -5.51 66.59 -20.16
CA LEU A 230 -6.46 67.64 -20.51
C LEU A 230 -5.77 68.64 -21.48
N PRO A 231 -6.34 68.94 -22.66
CA PRO A 231 -5.77 69.90 -23.59
C PRO A 231 -6.17 71.33 -23.17
N HIS A 232 -5.21 72.14 -22.74
CA HIS A 232 -5.40 73.58 -22.63
C HIS A 232 -5.24 74.23 -24.01
N ALA A 233 -6.33 74.85 -24.45
CA ALA A 233 -6.46 75.57 -25.71
C ALA A 233 -5.51 76.77 -25.80
N SER A 234 -4.99 76.96 -27.02
CA SER A 234 -4.23 78.12 -27.48
C SER A 234 -5.14 79.36 -27.57
N ILE A 235 -4.69 80.48 -27.00
CA ILE A 235 -5.17 81.83 -27.35
C ILE A 235 -3.95 82.65 -27.75
N SER A 236 -3.83 82.90 -29.06
CA SER A 236 -3.03 83.98 -29.62
C SER A 236 -3.57 85.34 -29.16
N THR A 237 -2.73 86.37 -29.07
CA THR A 237 -2.74 87.58 -29.94
C THR A 237 -1.95 88.74 -29.27
N ILE A 238 -1.33 89.55 -30.12
CA ILE A 238 -0.98 90.99 -30.02
C ILE A 238 0.49 91.35 -29.71
N ARG A 239 1.18 91.49 -30.84
CA ARG A 239 2.31 92.35 -31.19
C ARG A 239 2.14 93.79 -30.69
N ALA A 240 3.13 94.35 -29.99
CA ALA A 240 3.27 95.80 -29.79
C ALA A 240 4.75 96.22 -29.76
N LEU A 241 5.14 96.91 -30.83
CA LEU A 241 6.10 98.01 -30.98
C LEU A 241 7.05 98.34 -29.82
N ARG A 242 8.37 98.24 -30.06
CA ARG A 242 9.29 99.36 -30.28
C ARG A 242 10.65 98.89 -30.78
#